data_AF-A0A9X2TGD8-F1
#
_entry.id   AF-A0A9X2TGD8-F1
#
_cell.length_a   1.000
_cell.length_b   1.000
_cell.length_c   1.000
_cell.angle_alpha   90.00
_cell.angle_beta   90.00
_cell.angle_gamma   90.00
#
_symmetry.space_group_name_H-M   'P 1'
#
loop_
_entity.id
_entity.type
_entity.pdbx_description
1 polymer ?
#
loop_
_entity_poly.entity_id
_entity_poly.type
_entity_poly.pdbx_seq_one_letter_code
_entity_poly.pdbx_strand_id
1 'polypeptide(L)'
;MAIPQHDSPVSEITFDTIRRYVLDGHRPGGFTYAFLSHEFETVMRKADHINSKQLVEMYEVLYNMAPSGCHGSPEAVSDWIDQGGVQKNYEQFEELFDGYEKEHYSSYSAISPDWEAAR
;
A
#
# COMPACT_ATOMS: atom_id res chain seq x y z
N MET A 1 10.41 9.33 -11.45
CA MET A 1 8.95 9.19 -11.56
C MET A 1 8.35 10.28 -10.67
N ALA A 2 7.36 11.05 -11.14
CA ALA A 2 6.79 12.15 -10.36
C ALA A 2 5.64 11.63 -9.50
N ILE A 3 5.55 12.09 -8.25
CA ILE A 3 4.48 11.71 -7.32
C ILE A 3 3.20 12.48 -7.69
N PRO A 4 2.04 11.82 -7.90
CA PRO A 4 0.79 12.49 -8.26
C PRO A 4 0.31 13.46 -7.17
N GLN A 5 -0.27 14.59 -7.58
CA GLN A 5 -0.82 15.62 -6.67
C GLN A 5 -2.35 15.53 -6.67
N HIS A 6 -2.97 15.13 -5.55
CA HIS A 6 -4.43 15.04 -5.37
C HIS A 6 -4.93 15.88 -4.20
N ASP A 7 -6.20 16.28 -4.24
CA ASP A 7 -6.85 17.12 -3.21
C ASP A 7 -6.88 16.47 -1.81
N SER A 8 -6.73 15.14 -1.73
CA SER A 8 -6.57 14.40 -0.48
C SER A 8 -5.72 13.15 -0.70
N PRO A 9 -4.65 12.92 0.08
CA PRO A 9 -3.90 11.68 0.01
C PRO A 9 -4.76 10.50 0.44
N VAL A 10 -4.35 9.28 0.05
CA VAL A 10 -4.91 8.03 0.60
C VAL A 10 -4.88 8.11 2.13
N SER A 11 -5.89 7.58 2.82
CA SER A 11 -5.86 7.58 4.30
C SER A 11 -4.60 6.88 4.81
N GLU A 12 -3.99 7.41 5.87
CA GLU A 12 -2.74 6.90 6.44
C GLU A 12 -2.83 5.39 6.77
N ILE A 13 -3.97 4.96 7.32
CA ILE A 13 -4.24 3.56 7.66
C ILE A 13 -4.27 2.67 6.42
N THR A 14 -4.95 3.12 5.36
CA THR A 14 -5.00 2.38 4.09
C THR A 14 -3.63 2.32 3.43
N PHE A 15 -2.88 3.42 3.48
CA PHE A 15 -1.52 3.50 2.95
C PHE A 15 -0.56 2.55 3.70
N ASP A 16 -0.53 2.57 5.03
CA ASP A 16 0.28 1.64 5.85
C ASP A 16 -0.08 0.17 5.57
N THR A 17 -1.37 -0.12 5.36
CA THR A 17 -1.80 -1.47 4.99
C THR A 17 -1.24 -1.89 3.62
N ILE A 18 -1.25 -1.00 2.63
CA ILE A 18 -0.65 -1.26 1.31
C ILE A 18 0.87 -1.38 1.43
N ARG A 19 1.53 -0.52 2.20
CA ARG A 19 2.98 -0.55 2.46
C ARG A 19 3.41 -1.89 3.04
N ARG A 20 2.79 -2.35 4.13
CA ARG A 20 3.10 -3.65 4.76
C ARG A 20 2.79 -4.84 3.86
N TYR A 21 1.73 -4.75 3.06
CA TYR A 21 1.42 -5.77 2.06
C TYR A 21 2.55 -5.87 1.03
N VAL A 22 2.96 -4.73 0.45
CA VAL A 22 4.00 -4.69 -0.57
C VAL A 22 5.33 -5.14 0.02
N LEU A 23 5.79 -4.50 1.09
CA LEU A 23 7.11 -4.71 1.67
C LEU A 23 7.25 -6.09 2.32
N ASP A 24 6.28 -6.49 3.15
CA ASP A 24 6.42 -7.66 4.03
C ASP A 24 5.53 -8.85 3.62
N GLY A 25 4.70 -8.70 2.59
CA GLY A 25 3.70 -9.71 2.22
C GLY A 25 2.61 -9.84 3.28
N HIS A 26 2.40 -8.81 4.11
CA HIS A 26 1.40 -8.85 5.17
C HIS A 26 0.01 -9.11 4.58
N ARG A 27 -0.69 -10.16 5.07
CA ARG A 27 -2.04 -10.48 4.62
C ARG A 27 -3.01 -9.37 5.04
N PRO A 28 -3.62 -8.63 4.09
CA PRO A 28 -4.44 -7.49 4.43
C PRO A 28 -5.89 -7.91 4.71
N GLY A 29 -6.68 -6.96 5.21
CA GLY A 29 -8.12 -7.13 5.42
C GLY A 29 -8.91 -7.34 4.12
N GLY A 30 -10.15 -7.79 4.26
CA GLY A 30 -10.95 -8.23 3.11
C GLY A 30 -11.37 -7.16 2.09
N PHE A 31 -11.26 -5.86 2.42
CA PHE A 31 -11.41 -4.77 1.46
C PHE A 31 -10.13 -4.61 0.62
N THR A 32 -9.00 -4.38 1.28
CA THR A 32 -7.71 -4.18 0.61
C THR A 32 -7.29 -5.41 -0.19
N TYR A 33 -7.56 -6.64 0.30
CA TYR A 33 -7.35 -7.85 -0.49
C TYR A 33 -8.13 -7.81 -1.81
N ALA A 34 -9.44 -7.52 -1.75
CA ALA A 34 -10.27 -7.42 -2.95
C ALA A 34 -9.80 -6.30 -3.90
N PHE A 35 -9.32 -5.19 -3.34
CA PHE A 35 -8.74 -4.10 -4.11
C PHE A 35 -7.47 -4.54 -4.85
N LEU A 36 -6.53 -5.18 -4.17
CA LEU A 36 -5.30 -5.71 -4.76
C LEU A 36 -5.58 -6.81 -5.79
N SER A 37 -6.61 -7.63 -5.57
CA SER A 37 -7.02 -8.70 -6.49
C SER A 37 -7.91 -8.23 -7.65
N HIS A 38 -8.17 -6.92 -7.77
CA HIS A 38 -9.05 -6.32 -8.79
C HIS A 38 -10.49 -6.87 -8.79
N GLU A 39 -10.98 -7.31 -7.64
CA GLU A 39 -12.36 -7.79 -7.47
C GLU A 39 -13.31 -6.61 -7.23
N PHE A 40 -13.51 -5.77 -8.25
CA PHE A 40 -14.18 -4.47 -8.12
C PHE A 40 -15.59 -4.54 -7.53
N GLU A 41 -16.37 -5.59 -7.82
CA GLU A 41 -17.68 -5.77 -7.19
C GLU A 41 -17.56 -5.89 -5.66
N THR A 42 -16.59 -6.66 -5.18
CA THR A 42 -16.31 -6.82 -3.75
C THR A 42 -15.75 -5.53 -3.15
N VAL A 43 -14.89 -4.81 -3.87
CA VAL A 43 -14.36 -3.50 -3.47
C VAL A 43 -15.51 -2.53 -3.23
N MET A 44 -16.40 -2.35 -4.20
CA MET A 44 -17.51 -1.41 -4.10
C MET A 44 -18.49 -1.76 -2.98
N ARG A 45 -18.66 -3.05 -2.68
CA ARG A 45 -19.51 -3.51 -1.57
C ARG A 45 -18.88 -3.29 -0.19
N LYS A 46 -17.55 -3.37 -0.08
CA LYS A 46 -16.82 -3.31 1.20
C LYS A 46 -16.21 -1.96 1.52
N ALA A 47 -16.06 -1.08 0.52
CA ALA A 47 -15.47 0.23 0.71
C ALA A 47 -16.32 1.06 1.68
N ASP A 48 -15.68 1.61 2.71
CA ASP A 48 -16.29 2.65 3.52
C ASP A 48 -16.32 3.99 2.77
N HIS A 49 -16.90 5.01 3.38
CA HIS A 49 -17.03 6.35 2.80
C HIS A 49 -15.70 7.08 2.52
N ILE A 50 -14.60 6.71 3.17
CA ILE A 50 -13.26 7.27 2.95
C ILE A 50 -12.64 6.54 1.77
N ASN A 51 -12.53 5.21 1.87
CA ASN A 51 -11.93 4.36 0.85
C ASN A 51 -12.64 4.48 -0.50
N SER A 52 -13.97 4.63 -0.52
CA SER A 52 -14.74 4.83 -1.76
C SER A 52 -14.35 6.11 -2.51
N LYS A 53 -13.97 7.17 -1.78
CA LYS A 53 -13.56 8.45 -2.36
C LYS A 53 -12.10 8.45 -2.81
N GLN A 54 -11.31 7.46 -2.39
CA GLN A 54 -9.87 7.40 -2.56
C GLN A 54 -9.42 6.27 -3.50
N LEU A 55 -10.35 5.56 -4.16
CA LEU A 55 -10.01 4.39 -4.97
C LEU A 55 -9.04 4.70 -6.11
N VAL A 56 -9.11 5.91 -6.69
CA VAL A 56 -8.22 6.34 -7.77
C VAL A 56 -6.81 6.58 -7.22
N GLU A 57 -6.72 7.33 -6.14
CA GLU A 57 -5.47 7.65 -5.43
C GLU A 57 -4.80 6.38 -4.92
N MET A 58 -5.59 5.44 -4.36
CA MET A 58 -5.10 4.12 -3.95
C MET A 58 -4.53 3.34 -5.13
N TYR A 59 -5.20 3.34 -6.28
CA TYR A 59 -4.73 2.62 -7.46
C TYR A 59 -3.46 3.24 -8.03
N GLU A 60 -3.35 4.56 -8.00
CA GLU A 60 -2.12 5.25 -8.41
C GLU A 60 -0.94 4.98 -7.48
N VAL A 61 -1.15 4.97 -6.16
CA VAL A 61 -0.11 4.54 -5.19
C VAL A 61 0.35 3.13 -5.52
N LEU A 62 -0.58 2.19 -5.69
CA LEU A 62 -0.27 0.80 -6.02
C LEU A 62 0.49 0.69 -7.34
N TYR A 63 -0.01 1.33 -8.40
CA TYR A 63 0.56 1.22 -9.75
C TYR A 63 1.96 1.83 -9.86
N ASN A 64 2.22 2.94 -9.16
CA ASN A 64 3.51 3.62 -9.24
C ASN A 64 4.55 3.08 -8.25
N MET A 65 4.12 2.54 -7.11
CA MET A 65 5.03 2.20 -6.00
C MET A 65 5.19 0.71 -5.79
N ALA A 66 4.26 -0.11 -6.28
CA ALA A 66 4.32 -1.55 -6.04
C ALA A 66 5.02 -2.30 -7.18
N PRO A 67 5.73 -3.40 -6.89
CA PRO A 67 6.31 -4.26 -7.90
C PRO A 67 5.26 -4.88 -8.82
N SER A 68 5.65 -5.18 -10.05
CA SER A 68 4.81 -5.99 -10.93
C SER A 68 4.59 -7.39 -10.34
N GLY A 69 3.38 -7.91 -10.50
CA GLY A 69 3.00 -9.25 -10.01
C GLY A 69 2.55 -9.30 -8.55
N CYS A 70 2.57 -8.19 -7.80
CA CYS A 70 2.00 -8.14 -6.45
C CYS A 70 0.50 -7.82 -6.42
N HIS A 71 -0.16 -7.65 -7.57
CA HIS A 71 -1.58 -7.32 -7.63
C HIS A 71 -2.16 -7.74 -8.99
N GLY A 72 -3.48 -7.71 -9.12
CA GLY A 72 -4.20 -7.93 -10.38
C GLY A 72 -5.04 -9.19 -10.43
N SER A 73 -4.75 -10.20 -9.61
CA SER A 73 -5.62 -11.37 -9.41
C SER A 73 -5.50 -11.91 -7.98
N PRO A 74 -6.48 -12.71 -7.51
CA PRO A 74 -6.39 -13.39 -6.23
C PRO A 74 -5.14 -14.27 -6.08
N GLU A 75 -4.72 -14.95 -7.15
CA GLU A 75 -3.55 -15.80 -7.18
C GLU A 75 -2.27 -14.99 -7.04
N ALA A 76 -2.12 -13.90 -7.81
CA ALA A 76 -0.96 -13.02 -7.71
C ALA A 76 -0.80 -12.43 -6.30
N VAL A 77 -1.92 -12.04 -5.67
CA VAL A 77 -1.92 -11.54 -4.29
C VAL A 77 -1.56 -12.64 -3.29
N SER A 78 -2.07 -13.86 -3.48
CA SER A 78 -1.72 -15.00 -2.62
C SER A 78 -0.24 -15.34 -2.73
N ASP A 79 0.28 -15.44 -3.95
CA ASP A 79 1.69 -15.75 -4.21
C ASP A 79 2.62 -14.68 -3.60
N TRP A 80 2.22 -13.41 -3.67
CA TRP A 80 2.98 -12.31 -3.06
C TRP A 80 3.02 -12.38 -1.53
N ILE A 81 1.89 -12.74 -0.91
CA ILE A 81 1.81 -12.99 0.55
C ILE A 81 2.70 -14.18 0.93
N ASP A 82 2.62 -15.28 0.18
CA ASP A 82 3.35 -16.51 0.46
C ASP A 82 4.87 -16.34 0.26
N GLN A 83 5.29 -15.48 -0.69
CA GLN A 83 6.71 -15.12 -0.83
C GLN A 83 7.19 -14.16 0.27
N GLY A 84 6.31 -13.52 1.04
CA GLY A 84 6.67 -12.55 2.09
C GLY A 84 7.07 -11.17 1.56
N GLY A 85 6.45 -10.69 0.49
CA GLY A 85 6.62 -9.31 0.03
C GLY A 85 7.84 -9.06 -0.83
N VAL A 86 8.39 -7.84 -0.75
CA VAL A 86 9.57 -7.42 -1.52
C VAL A 86 10.81 -8.19 -1.02
N GLN A 87 11.25 -9.17 -1.81
CA GLN A 87 12.46 -9.95 -1.51
C GLN A 87 13.76 -9.26 -1.99
N LYS A 88 13.68 -8.41 -3.02
CA LYS A 88 14.83 -7.74 -3.64
C LYS A 88 14.54 -6.25 -3.76
N ASN A 89 15.57 -5.42 -3.59
CA ASN A 89 15.47 -3.96 -3.61
C ASN A 89 14.55 -3.41 -2.50
N TYR A 90 14.46 -4.11 -1.36
CA TYR A 90 13.62 -3.70 -0.22
C TYR A 90 13.89 -2.23 0.17
N GLU A 91 15.16 -1.87 0.37
CA GLU A 91 15.58 -0.50 0.71
C GLU A 91 15.05 0.54 -0.28
N GLN A 92 15.09 0.24 -1.58
CA GLN A 92 14.58 1.14 -2.61
C GLN A 92 13.06 1.35 -2.51
N PHE A 93 12.30 0.29 -2.23
CA PHE A 93 10.86 0.38 -2.04
C PHE A 93 10.53 1.07 -0.71
N GLU A 94 11.25 0.76 0.35
CA GLU A 94 11.10 1.42 1.65
C GLU A 94 11.33 2.93 1.55
N GLU A 95 12.43 3.36 0.92
CA GLU A 95 12.69 4.78 0.66
C GLU A 95 11.59 5.45 -0.18
N LEU A 96 11.01 4.72 -1.14
CA LEU A 96 9.90 5.21 -1.96
C LEU A 96 8.63 5.43 -1.12
N PHE A 97 8.28 4.46 -0.27
CA PHE A 97 7.13 4.57 0.63
C PHE A 97 7.33 5.67 1.69
N ASP A 98 8.51 5.74 2.30
CA ASP A 98 8.86 6.77 3.28
C ASP A 98 8.86 8.18 2.65
N GLY A 99 9.27 8.30 1.38
CA GLY A 99 9.22 9.55 0.63
C GLY A 99 7.78 10.03 0.43
N TYR A 100 6.89 9.13 -0.01
CA TYR A 100 5.46 9.44 -0.14
C TYR A 100 4.86 9.83 1.21
N GLU A 101 5.20 9.10 2.26
CA GLU A 101 4.67 9.34 3.60
C GLU A 101 5.06 10.74 4.12
N LYS A 102 6.33 11.11 3.99
CA LYS A 102 6.85 12.44 4.40
C LYS A 102 6.21 13.59 3.63
N GLU A 103 5.91 13.40 2.35
CA GLU A 103 5.28 14.42 1.51
C GLU A 103 3.80 14.63 1.86
N HIS A 104 3.08 13.55 2.21
CA HIS A 104 1.62 13.59 2.35
C HIS A 104 1.11 13.59 3.80
N TYR A 105 1.90 13.08 4.75
CA TYR A 105 1.54 12.99 6.16
C TYR A 105 2.52 13.81 7.01
N SER A 106 2.30 15.12 7.01
CA SER A 106 3.16 16.12 7.68
C SER A 106 3.32 15.90 9.20
N SER A 107 2.48 15.10 9.86
CA SER A 107 2.47 14.95 11.33
C SER A 107 3.53 13.98 11.90
N TYR A 108 4.23 13.18 11.09
CA TYR A 108 5.14 12.12 11.60
C TYR A 108 6.64 12.42 11.57
N SER A 109 7.06 13.60 11.10
CA SER A 109 8.50 13.98 11.12
C SER A 109 9.15 14.03 12.52
N ALA A 110 8.38 13.86 13.60
CA ALA A 110 8.85 13.89 14.99
C ALA A 110 8.90 12.52 15.70
N ILE A 111 8.40 11.43 15.12
CA ILE A 111 8.44 10.11 15.76
C ILE A 111 8.81 9.06 14.70
N SER A 112 10.10 8.84 14.52
CA SER A 112 10.60 7.56 14.01
C SER A 112 10.92 6.69 15.22
N PRO A 113 10.10 5.69 15.59
CA PRO A 113 10.47 4.72 16.60
C PRO A 113 11.00 3.46 15.92
N ASP A 114 12.33 3.36 15.87
CA ASP A 114 13.08 2.21 16.41
C ASP A 114 12.60 0.79 16.06
N TRP A 115 12.14 0.53 14.83
CA TRP A 115 11.87 -0.85 14.39
C TRP A 115 13.16 -1.68 14.21
N GLU A 116 14.33 -1.01 14.17
CA GLU A 116 15.64 -1.68 14.23
C GLU A 116 15.93 -2.37 15.57
N ALA A 117 15.18 -2.08 16.64
CA ALA A 117 15.40 -2.67 17.96
C ALA A 117 14.70 -4.03 18.20
N ALA A 118 14.01 -4.59 17.21
CA ALA A 118 13.19 -5.80 17.35
C ALA A 118 13.69 -7.04 16.56
N ARG A 119 14.99 -7.12 16.22
CA ARG A 119 15.64 -8.31 15.65
C ARG A 119 16.69 -8.93 16.55
#